data_AF-A0A420EIE1-F1
#
_entry.id   AF-A0A420EIE1-F1
#
_cell.length_a   1.000
_cell.length_b   1.000
_cell.length_c   1.000
_cell.angle_alpha   90.00
_cell.angle_beta   90.00
_cell.angle_gamma   90.00
#
_symmetry.space_group_name_H-M   'P 1'
#
loop_
_entity.id
_entity.type
_entity.pdbx_description
1 polymer ?
#
loop_
_entity_poly.entity_id
_entity_poly.type
_entity_poly.pdbx_seq_one_letter_code
_entity_poly.pdbx_strand_id
1 'polypeptide(L)'
;MFNLIRNTLTSSLLFFSLNANSAFITIDEAAFDAVFSQNSFGTNPVDIRIGKASEMVFPDLLNIDSFNKIDQLFAQHLGPANAVSLFFVDTVNWCGYTNYRFVGCGERFGNDYVVESIEAAGWRGTELLAHELGHNLGLDHTGGGNLMTSNLNGNTSLSNNQVAQILNSPLVQQQNDYRWIDINPILIVSQATPQVSEPTTLFLLAGALMLLFRRKIACHMVTIKR
;
A
#
# COMPACT_ATOMS: atom_id res chain seq x y z
N MET A 1 -48.66 47.40 6.25
CA MET A 1 -48.68 46.82 4.89
C MET A 1 -47.76 45.61 4.92
N PHE A 2 -48.34 44.43 4.68
CA PHE A 2 -47.73 43.11 4.79
C PHE A 2 -46.71 42.82 3.67
N ASN A 3 -45.76 41.93 3.98
CA ASN A 3 -44.99 41.03 3.10
C ASN A 3 -43.97 41.63 2.09
N LEU A 4 -42.70 41.28 2.27
CA LEU A 4 -42.08 40.27 1.40
C LEU A 4 -40.87 39.61 2.07
N ILE A 5 -41.00 38.30 2.29
CA ILE A 5 -39.97 37.34 2.69
C ILE A 5 -39.26 36.85 1.40
N ARG A 6 -38.00 36.41 1.57
CA ARG A 6 -37.22 35.48 0.71
C ARG A 6 -36.66 36.03 -0.62
N ASN A 7 -35.33 36.05 -0.69
CA ASN A 7 -34.60 35.07 -1.51
C ASN A 7 -33.12 35.00 -1.10
N THR A 8 -32.77 33.88 -0.49
CA THR A 8 -31.42 33.31 -0.41
C THR A 8 -30.93 32.95 -1.81
N LEU A 9 -29.73 33.39 -2.21
CA LEU A 9 -28.95 32.67 -3.22
C LEU A 9 -27.54 32.39 -2.68
N THR A 10 -27.38 31.14 -2.30
CA THR A 10 -26.16 30.38 -2.07
C THR A 10 -25.16 30.57 -3.20
N SER A 11 -23.96 31.07 -2.88
CA SER A 11 -22.82 31.00 -3.79
C SER A 11 -22.24 29.59 -3.70
N SER A 12 -22.43 28.80 -4.76
CA SER A 12 -21.94 27.43 -4.89
C SER A 12 -20.41 27.44 -4.97
N LEU A 13 -19.75 26.92 -3.93
CA LEU A 13 -18.36 26.47 -4.00
C LEU A 13 -18.30 25.29 -4.97
N LEU A 14 -17.90 25.55 -6.22
CA LEU A 14 -17.44 24.52 -7.14
C LEU A 14 -16.11 23.98 -6.62
N PHE A 15 -16.17 22.97 -5.75
CA PHE A 15 -15.04 22.10 -5.51
C PHE A 15 -14.82 21.30 -6.80
N PHE A 16 -13.81 21.67 -7.58
CA PHE A 16 -13.24 20.74 -8.53
C PHE A 16 -12.67 19.58 -7.70
N SER A 17 -13.35 18.44 -7.72
CA SER A 17 -12.76 17.18 -7.28
C SER A 17 -11.64 16.88 -8.26
N LEU A 18 -10.42 17.32 -7.95
CA LEU A 18 -9.23 16.69 -8.50
C LEU A 18 -9.41 15.19 -8.19
N ASN A 19 -9.34 14.32 -9.20
CA ASN A 19 -9.32 12.89 -8.96
C ASN A 19 -8.16 12.64 -8.00
N ALA A 20 -8.47 12.35 -6.73
CA ALA A 20 -7.50 12.03 -5.72
C ALA A 20 -7.02 10.61 -6.04
N ASN A 21 -6.10 10.53 -6.98
CA ASN A 21 -5.13 9.45 -7.07
C ASN A 21 -4.47 9.34 -5.69
N SER A 22 -4.74 8.25 -5.01
CA SER A 22 -4.50 8.08 -3.59
C SER A 22 -4.10 6.64 -3.34
N ALA A 23 -2.96 6.26 -3.89
CA ALA A 23 -2.19 5.12 -3.43
C ALA A 23 -2.07 5.14 -1.90
N PHE A 24 -1.93 3.98 -1.30
CA PHE A 24 -1.76 3.83 0.15
C PHE A 24 -1.02 2.53 0.44
N ILE A 25 -0.32 2.49 1.56
CA ILE A 25 0.42 1.30 2.00
C ILE A 25 -0.53 0.40 2.79
N THR A 26 -0.67 -0.85 2.34
CA THR A 26 -1.26 -1.94 3.12
C THR A 26 -0.32 -3.14 3.07
N ILE A 27 0.06 -3.63 4.25
CA ILE A 27 0.86 -4.85 4.40
C ILE A 27 0.35 -5.58 5.65
N ASP A 28 -0.04 -6.84 5.48
CA ASP A 28 -0.20 -7.77 6.60
C ASP A 28 1.12 -8.54 6.74
N GLU A 29 2.01 -8.02 7.59
CA GLU A 29 3.36 -8.56 7.79
C GLU A 29 3.31 -10.02 8.28
N ALA A 30 2.37 -10.36 9.17
CA ALA A 30 2.26 -11.72 9.69
C ALA A 30 1.81 -12.72 8.61
N ALA A 31 0.85 -12.32 7.77
CA ALA A 31 0.43 -13.15 6.64
C ALA A 31 1.52 -13.27 5.57
N PHE A 32 2.26 -12.19 5.32
CA PHE A 32 3.38 -12.17 4.37
C PHE A 32 4.52 -13.07 4.86
N ASP A 33 4.90 -12.94 6.12
CA ASP A 33 5.88 -13.81 6.78
C ASP A 33 5.52 -15.28 6.67
N ALA A 34 4.25 -15.64 6.93
CA ALA A 34 3.76 -17.01 6.86
C ALA A 34 4.00 -17.70 5.50
N VAL A 35 4.12 -16.93 4.41
CA VAL A 35 4.47 -17.47 3.08
C VAL A 35 5.93 -17.95 3.02
N PHE A 36 6.84 -17.23 3.67
CA PHE A 36 8.29 -17.50 3.67
C PHE A 36 8.76 -18.26 4.92
N SER A 37 7.85 -18.55 5.85
CA SER A 37 8.06 -19.41 7.02
C SER A 37 7.22 -20.71 6.98
N GLN A 38 6.57 -21.02 5.85
CA GLN A 38 5.79 -22.25 5.67
C GLN A 38 6.64 -23.53 5.78
N ASN A 39 6.00 -24.67 6.01
CA ASN A 39 6.66 -25.97 6.26
C ASN A 39 7.70 -26.40 5.20
N SER A 40 7.57 -25.96 3.94
CA SER A 40 8.56 -26.29 2.89
C SER A 40 9.94 -25.66 3.13
N PHE A 41 10.05 -24.66 4.00
CA PHE A 41 11.32 -24.09 4.47
C PHE A 41 12.04 -24.97 5.52
N GLY A 42 11.35 -25.97 6.08
CA GLY A 42 11.91 -26.86 7.09
C GLY A 42 12.44 -26.09 8.29
N THR A 43 13.73 -26.24 8.60
CA THR A 43 14.40 -25.54 9.71
C THR A 43 14.97 -24.17 9.32
N ASN A 44 14.72 -23.69 8.10
CA ASN A 44 15.27 -22.44 7.57
C ASN A 44 14.16 -21.45 7.18
N PRO A 45 13.19 -21.12 8.06
CA PRO A 45 12.20 -20.09 7.75
C PRO A 45 12.90 -18.75 7.50
N VAL A 46 12.32 -17.91 6.65
CA VAL A 46 12.79 -16.56 6.37
C VAL A 46 11.78 -15.57 6.93
N ASP A 47 12.24 -14.74 7.86
CA ASP A 47 11.45 -13.69 8.48
C ASP A 47 11.28 -12.49 7.53
N ILE A 48 10.05 -12.05 7.30
CA ILE A 48 9.78 -10.82 6.55
C ILE A 48 9.72 -9.64 7.52
N ARG A 49 10.61 -8.66 7.32
CA ARG A 49 10.72 -7.49 8.19
C ARG A 49 10.32 -6.22 7.47
N ILE A 50 9.20 -5.64 7.87
CA ILE A 50 8.72 -4.40 7.28
C ILE A 50 9.39 -3.22 7.98
N GLY A 51 10.21 -2.50 7.22
CA GLY A 51 10.86 -1.27 7.62
C GLY A 51 9.88 -0.09 7.75
N LYS A 52 10.43 1.07 8.06
CA LYS A 52 9.63 2.29 8.18
C LYS A 52 9.10 2.72 6.80
N ALA A 53 7.78 2.93 6.72
CA ALA A 53 7.15 3.52 5.55
C ALA A 53 7.73 4.88 5.19
N SER A 54 8.02 5.05 3.90
CA SER A 54 8.50 6.30 3.30
C SER A 54 7.50 6.82 2.29
N GLU A 55 7.51 8.13 2.06
CA GLU A 55 6.67 8.79 1.06
C GLU A 55 7.58 9.50 0.06
N MET A 56 7.26 9.40 -1.23
CA MET A 56 7.98 10.08 -2.31
C MET A 56 7.02 10.81 -3.23
N VAL A 57 7.35 12.07 -3.53
CA VAL A 57 6.50 12.95 -4.35
C VAL A 57 6.90 12.84 -5.82
N PHE A 58 6.22 11.97 -6.56
CA PHE A 58 6.41 11.78 -8.00
C PHE A 58 5.06 11.65 -8.72
N PRO A 59 4.43 12.79 -9.10
CA PRO A 59 3.12 12.79 -9.74
C PRO A 59 3.04 11.93 -11.00
N ASP A 60 4.12 11.89 -11.77
CA ASP A 60 4.17 11.15 -13.04
C ASP A 60 4.34 9.63 -12.86
N LEU A 61 4.66 9.18 -11.64
CA LEU A 61 4.90 7.76 -11.29
C LEU A 61 3.73 7.12 -10.54
N LEU A 62 2.60 7.82 -10.42
CA LEU A 62 1.37 7.26 -9.86
C LEU A 62 0.76 6.16 -10.75
N ASN A 63 1.00 6.22 -12.06
CA ASN A 63 0.60 5.22 -13.03
C ASN A 63 1.83 4.72 -13.82
N ILE A 64 2.18 3.45 -13.63
CA ILE A 64 3.31 2.79 -14.27
C ILE A 64 2.83 2.13 -15.57
N ASP A 65 2.89 2.88 -16.68
CA ASP A 65 2.35 2.48 -17.99
C ASP A 65 3.41 2.32 -19.10
N SER A 66 4.69 2.47 -18.76
CA SER A 66 5.79 2.40 -19.70
C SER A 66 7.09 1.97 -19.06
N PHE A 67 8.03 1.50 -19.89
CA PHE A 67 9.39 1.16 -19.47
C PHE A 67 10.09 2.32 -18.76
N ASN A 68 9.99 3.55 -19.28
CA ASN A 68 10.65 4.70 -18.68
C ASN A 68 10.16 4.98 -17.26
N LYS A 69 8.87 4.77 -16.99
CA LYS A 69 8.33 5.00 -15.64
C LYS A 69 8.74 3.92 -14.64
N ILE A 70 8.75 2.65 -15.05
CA ILE A 70 9.20 1.58 -14.14
C ILE A 70 10.71 1.70 -13.85
N ASP A 71 11.52 2.04 -14.86
CA ASP A 71 12.95 2.30 -14.71
C ASP A 71 13.22 3.51 -13.80
N GLN A 72 12.48 4.61 -14.00
CA GLN A 72 12.57 5.80 -13.14
C GLN A 72 12.15 5.50 -11.70
N LEU A 73 11.12 4.68 -11.49
CA LEU A 73 10.64 4.28 -10.18
C LEU A 73 11.68 3.43 -9.44
N PHE A 74 12.20 2.37 -10.07
CA PHE A 74 13.19 1.48 -9.45
C PHE A 74 14.53 2.17 -9.22
N ALA A 75 14.88 3.18 -10.02
CA ALA A 75 16.01 4.07 -9.72
C ALA A 75 15.87 4.84 -8.40
N GLN A 76 14.68 4.86 -7.76
CA GLN A 76 14.44 5.44 -6.43
C GLN A 76 14.62 4.43 -5.27
N HIS A 77 15.34 3.32 -5.49
CA HIS A 77 15.63 2.32 -4.47
C HIS A 77 16.01 2.94 -3.11
N LEU A 78 15.41 2.45 -2.03
CA LEU A 78 15.69 2.89 -0.68
C LEU A 78 16.29 1.75 0.14
N GLY A 79 17.55 1.93 0.56
CA GLY A 79 18.25 0.99 1.41
C GLY A 79 19.55 0.47 0.79
N PRO A 80 20.21 -0.49 1.45
CA PRO A 80 21.34 -1.23 0.89
C PRO A 80 20.86 -2.23 -0.18
N ALA A 81 21.78 -2.73 -1.01
CA ALA A 81 21.48 -3.68 -2.09
C ALA A 81 20.87 -5.03 -1.65
N ASN A 82 20.89 -5.33 -0.35
CA ASN A 82 20.27 -6.52 0.25
C ASN A 82 18.95 -6.23 0.98
N ALA A 83 18.41 -5.01 0.86
CA ALA A 83 17.06 -4.65 1.26
C ALA A 83 16.20 -4.47 0.00
N VAL A 84 14.89 -4.67 0.15
CA VAL A 84 13.93 -4.59 -0.95
C VAL A 84 13.11 -3.31 -0.85
N SER A 85 12.94 -2.55 -1.93
CA SER A 85 11.93 -1.48 -1.97
C SER A 85 10.62 -2.02 -2.51
N LEU A 86 9.55 -1.79 -1.75
CA LEU A 86 8.18 -2.11 -2.16
C LEU A 86 7.43 -0.80 -2.43
N PHE A 87 7.19 -0.51 -3.70
CA PHE A 87 6.48 0.70 -4.12
C PHE A 87 4.97 0.47 -4.20
N PHE A 88 4.20 1.41 -3.65
CA PHE A 88 2.75 1.48 -3.77
C PHE A 88 2.36 2.63 -4.68
N VAL A 89 1.63 2.31 -5.75
CA VAL A 89 1.15 3.25 -6.76
C VAL A 89 -0.37 3.09 -6.97
N ASP A 90 -0.97 3.94 -7.82
CA ASP A 90 -2.38 3.80 -8.15
C ASP A 90 -2.60 2.67 -9.15
N THR A 91 -1.82 2.65 -10.24
CA THR A 91 -1.97 1.65 -11.31
C THR A 91 -0.65 1.17 -11.89
N VAL A 92 -0.61 -0.10 -12.29
CA VAL A 92 0.50 -0.79 -12.96
C VAL A 92 -0.03 -1.40 -14.24
N ASN A 93 0.27 -0.79 -15.39
CA ASN A 93 -0.13 -1.27 -16.70
C ASN A 93 1.05 -1.79 -17.54
N TRP A 94 2.28 -1.72 -17.00
CA TRP A 94 3.50 -2.11 -17.67
C TRP A 94 4.36 -3.05 -16.81
N CYS A 95 4.67 -4.21 -17.36
CA CYS A 95 5.67 -5.14 -16.80
C CYS A 95 6.40 -5.87 -17.93
N GLY A 96 7.25 -5.15 -18.66
CA GLY A 96 7.94 -5.62 -19.87
C GLY A 96 7.09 -5.52 -21.16
N TYR A 97 5.77 -5.46 -21.02
CA TYR A 97 4.81 -5.09 -22.06
C TYR A 97 3.58 -4.42 -21.43
N THR A 98 2.71 -3.82 -22.25
CA THR A 98 1.48 -3.17 -21.76
C THR A 98 0.36 -4.20 -21.56
N ASN A 99 -0.21 -4.25 -20.35
CA ASN A 99 -1.41 -5.01 -20.05
C ASN A 99 -2.15 -4.39 -18.85
N TYR A 100 -3.44 -4.11 -19.01
CA TYR A 100 -4.29 -3.50 -17.97
C TYR A 100 -4.69 -4.44 -16.84
N ARG A 101 -4.24 -5.70 -16.90
CA ARG A 101 -4.50 -6.72 -15.86
C ARG A 101 -3.31 -6.91 -14.93
N PHE A 102 -2.22 -6.18 -15.15
CA PHE A 102 -1.14 -6.18 -14.18
C PHE A 102 -1.59 -5.46 -12.93
N VAL A 103 -1.15 -5.98 -11.80
CA VAL A 103 -1.45 -5.45 -10.47
C VAL A 103 -0.16 -5.29 -9.65
N GLY A 104 0.96 -5.75 -10.21
CA GLY A 104 2.30 -5.67 -9.67
C GLY A 104 3.34 -5.96 -10.75
N CYS A 105 4.57 -5.56 -10.45
CA CYS A 105 5.74 -5.89 -11.25
C CYS A 105 7.00 -5.81 -10.39
N GLY A 106 7.79 -6.87 -10.37
CA GLY A 106 9.12 -6.89 -9.75
C GLY A 106 10.26 -6.97 -10.76
N GLU A 107 11.43 -6.47 -10.34
CA GLU A 107 12.67 -6.84 -11.00
C GLU A 107 12.89 -8.35 -10.94
N ARG A 108 13.22 -8.95 -12.08
CA ARG A 108 13.66 -10.35 -12.12
C ARG A 108 15.08 -10.43 -11.58
N PHE A 109 15.24 -11.01 -10.40
CA PHE A 109 16.53 -11.07 -9.72
C PHE A 109 17.11 -9.67 -9.48
N GLY A 110 16.39 -8.88 -8.69
CA GLY A 110 16.69 -7.51 -8.27
C GLY A 110 16.05 -7.23 -6.92
N ASN A 111 16.01 -5.99 -6.48
CA ASN A 111 15.58 -5.62 -5.13
C ASN A 111 14.52 -4.52 -5.10
N ASP A 112 13.83 -4.31 -6.23
CA ASP A 112 12.70 -3.40 -6.32
C ASP A 112 11.47 -4.10 -6.92
N TYR A 113 10.29 -3.78 -6.38
CA TYR A 113 9.02 -4.15 -6.98
C TYR A 113 7.93 -3.13 -6.65
N VAL A 114 6.91 -3.06 -7.51
CA VAL A 114 5.79 -2.14 -7.41
C VAL A 114 4.47 -2.90 -7.44
N VAL A 115 3.49 -2.43 -6.69
CA VAL A 115 2.12 -2.98 -6.65
C VAL A 115 1.07 -1.88 -6.70
N GLU A 116 -0.09 -2.21 -7.25
CA GLU A 116 -1.28 -1.37 -7.13
C GLU A 116 -1.79 -1.42 -5.70
N SER A 117 -1.99 -0.25 -5.09
CA SER A 117 -2.39 -0.15 -3.69
C SER A 117 -3.74 -0.82 -3.39
N ILE A 118 -4.69 -0.68 -4.33
CA ILE A 118 -6.03 -1.24 -4.15
C ILE A 118 -6.03 -2.77 -4.19
N GLU A 119 -5.16 -3.36 -5.01
CA GLU A 119 -5.01 -4.81 -5.16
C GLU A 119 -4.24 -5.40 -3.98
N ALA A 120 -3.19 -4.72 -3.52
CA ALA A 120 -2.49 -5.05 -2.29
C ALA A 120 -3.39 -4.99 -1.04
N ALA A 121 -4.42 -4.15 -1.05
CA ALA A 121 -5.44 -4.07 0.00
C ALA A 121 -6.57 -5.10 -0.14
N GLY A 122 -6.62 -5.79 -1.27
CA GLY A 122 -7.61 -6.82 -1.56
C GLY A 122 -7.37 -8.10 -0.76
N TRP A 123 -8.30 -9.03 -0.90
CA TRP A 123 -8.23 -10.35 -0.25
C TRP A 123 -7.05 -11.23 -0.71
N ARG A 124 -6.40 -10.87 -1.83
CA ARG A 124 -5.17 -11.50 -2.34
C ARG A 124 -3.92 -10.64 -2.11
N GLY A 125 -4.02 -9.60 -1.29
CA GLY A 125 -2.92 -8.67 -1.05
C GLY A 125 -1.61 -9.37 -0.67
N THR A 126 -1.66 -10.26 0.30
CA THR A 126 -0.51 -11.07 0.73
C THR A 126 0.07 -11.92 -0.41
N GLU A 127 -0.78 -12.55 -1.21
CA GLU A 127 -0.35 -13.34 -2.38
C GLU A 127 0.38 -12.45 -3.38
N LEU A 128 -0.16 -11.26 -3.68
CA LEU A 128 0.46 -10.28 -4.57
C LEU A 128 1.84 -9.84 -4.06
N LEU A 129 1.93 -9.40 -2.81
CA LEU A 129 3.20 -8.95 -2.23
C LEU A 129 4.26 -10.06 -2.26
N ALA A 130 3.85 -11.30 -1.92
CA ALA A 130 4.75 -12.44 -1.92
C ALA A 130 5.13 -12.92 -3.32
N HIS A 131 4.23 -12.82 -4.29
CA HIS A 131 4.49 -13.17 -5.68
C HIS A 131 5.59 -12.27 -6.27
N GLU A 132 5.45 -10.97 -6.12
CA GLU A 132 6.43 -10.01 -6.66
C GLU A 132 7.78 -10.11 -5.93
N LEU A 133 7.77 -10.30 -4.60
CA LEU A 133 9.01 -10.61 -3.87
C LEU A 133 9.65 -11.92 -4.38
N GLY A 134 8.84 -12.92 -4.76
CA GLY A 134 9.31 -14.15 -5.39
C GLY A 134 10.13 -13.88 -6.66
N HIS A 135 9.73 -12.93 -7.49
CA HIS A 135 10.50 -12.51 -8.66
C HIS A 135 11.84 -11.85 -8.29
N ASN A 136 11.86 -10.98 -7.28
CA ASN A 136 13.10 -10.41 -6.76
C ASN A 136 14.06 -11.49 -6.23
N LEU A 137 13.51 -12.54 -5.62
CA LEU A 137 14.26 -13.70 -5.12
C LEU A 137 14.69 -14.69 -6.23
N GLY A 138 14.41 -14.39 -7.50
CA GLY A 138 14.86 -15.18 -8.65
C GLY A 138 13.90 -16.29 -9.07
N LEU A 139 12.64 -16.25 -8.64
CA LEU A 139 11.64 -17.20 -9.10
C LEU A 139 10.98 -16.74 -10.39
N ASP A 140 10.82 -17.66 -11.34
CA ASP A 140 10.03 -17.45 -12.56
C ASP A 140 8.60 -17.94 -12.37
N HIS A 141 7.72 -17.51 -13.28
CA HIS A 141 6.34 -18.02 -13.31
C HIS A 141 6.31 -19.53 -13.55
N THR A 142 5.41 -20.20 -12.82
CA THR A 142 5.12 -21.62 -12.97
C THR A 142 3.66 -21.86 -13.33
N GLY A 143 3.32 -23.05 -13.80
CA GLY A 143 1.92 -23.48 -13.96
C GLY A 143 1.35 -24.10 -12.68
N GLY A 144 0.02 -24.18 -12.59
CA GLY A 144 -0.69 -24.89 -11.51
C GLY A 144 -1.09 -24.00 -10.32
N GLY A 145 -1.39 -24.61 -9.17
CA GLY A 145 -1.66 -23.91 -7.91
C GLY A 145 -0.36 -23.72 -7.12
N ASN A 146 0.27 -22.56 -7.27
CA ASN A 146 1.54 -22.18 -6.67
C ASN A 146 1.57 -20.65 -6.51
N LEU A 147 2.40 -20.14 -5.59
CA LEU A 147 2.62 -18.69 -5.44
C LEU A 147 3.01 -18.03 -6.76
N MET A 148 3.89 -18.66 -7.54
CA MET A 148 4.46 -18.09 -8.77
C MET A 148 3.60 -18.36 -10.02
N THR A 149 2.31 -18.68 -9.87
CA THR A 149 1.44 -18.75 -11.05
C THR A 149 1.22 -17.35 -11.62
N SER A 150 1.24 -17.23 -12.95
CA SER A 150 1.15 -15.95 -13.68
C SER A 150 -0.11 -15.12 -13.42
N ASN A 151 -1.11 -15.70 -12.75
CA ASN A 151 -2.28 -15.00 -12.25
C ASN A 151 -2.45 -15.37 -10.78
N LEU A 152 -2.82 -14.38 -9.98
CA LEU A 152 -3.19 -14.62 -8.59
C LEU A 152 -4.36 -15.62 -8.54
N ASN A 153 -4.21 -16.65 -7.72
CA ASN A 153 -5.07 -17.82 -7.67
C ASN A 153 -5.51 -18.18 -6.23
N GLY A 154 -5.02 -17.45 -5.22
CA GLY A 154 -5.30 -17.68 -3.80
C GLY A 154 -4.39 -18.72 -3.14
N ASN A 155 -3.31 -19.15 -3.81
CA ASN A 155 -2.39 -20.17 -3.31
C ASN A 155 -0.99 -19.58 -3.14
N THR A 156 -0.48 -19.63 -1.92
CA THR A 156 0.83 -19.11 -1.52
C THR A 156 1.89 -20.22 -1.34
N SER A 157 1.61 -21.43 -1.79
CA SER A 157 2.51 -22.58 -1.62
C SER A 157 3.77 -22.42 -2.47
N LEU A 158 4.91 -22.71 -1.87
CA LEU A 158 6.22 -22.77 -2.53
C LEU A 158 6.75 -24.21 -2.53
N SER A 159 7.25 -24.66 -3.68
CA SER A 159 7.91 -25.95 -3.81
C SER A 159 9.31 -25.94 -3.19
N ASN A 160 9.84 -27.11 -2.87
CA ASN A 160 11.20 -27.24 -2.31
C ASN A 160 12.29 -26.62 -3.23
N ASN A 161 12.10 -26.69 -4.56
CA ASN A 161 13.05 -26.08 -5.50
C ASN A 161 13.01 -24.54 -5.43
N GLN A 162 11.81 -23.96 -5.34
CA GLN A 162 11.65 -22.51 -5.18
C GLN A 162 12.21 -22.04 -3.84
N VAL A 163 11.97 -22.79 -2.76
CA VAL A 163 12.58 -22.52 -1.45
C VAL A 163 14.10 -22.54 -1.53
N ALA A 164 14.70 -23.54 -2.19
CA ALA A 164 16.15 -23.60 -2.36
C ALA A 164 16.69 -22.41 -3.16
N GLN A 165 15.96 -21.92 -4.17
CA GLN A 165 16.33 -20.70 -4.91
C GLN A 165 16.25 -19.46 -4.02
N ILE A 166 15.16 -19.30 -3.26
CA ILE A 166 14.97 -18.20 -2.30
C ILE A 166 16.13 -18.17 -1.30
N LEU A 167 16.47 -19.30 -0.69
CA LEU A 167 17.54 -19.38 0.32
C LEU A 167 18.94 -19.09 -0.24
N ASN A 168 19.12 -19.14 -1.56
CA ASN A 168 20.36 -18.76 -2.25
C ASN A 168 20.36 -17.30 -2.74
N SER A 169 19.26 -16.56 -2.56
CA SER A 169 19.17 -15.16 -2.96
C SER A 169 20.06 -14.27 -2.08
N PRO A 170 20.77 -13.28 -2.65
CA PRO A 170 21.52 -12.30 -1.86
C PRO A 170 20.65 -11.40 -0.97
N LEU A 171 19.33 -11.39 -1.18
CA LEU A 171 18.37 -10.66 -0.36
C LEU A 171 18.05 -11.39 0.95
N VAL A 172 18.24 -12.71 1.01
CA VAL A 172 18.07 -13.47 2.25
C VAL A 172 19.31 -13.28 3.11
N GLN A 173 19.19 -12.40 4.08
CA GLN A 173 20.21 -12.15 5.08
C GLN A 173 20.22 -13.28 6.10
N GLN A 174 21.37 -13.55 6.68
CA GLN A 174 21.53 -14.63 7.66
C GLN A 174 22.48 -14.21 8.79
N GLN A 175 22.07 -14.55 10.02
CA GLN A 175 22.90 -14.50 11.20
C GLN A 175 22.63 -15.75 12.03
N ASN A 176 23.64 -16.61 12.19
CA ASN A 176 23.49 -17.94 12.77
C ASN A 176 22.39 -18.74 12.03
N ASP A 177 21.44 -19.33 12.75
CA ASP A 177 20.33 -20.10 12.18
C ASP A 177 19.12 -19.23 11.79
N TYR A 178 19.23 -17.91 11.94
CA TYR A 178 18.14 -16.98 11.68
C TYR A 178 18.34 -16.28 10.33
N ARG A 179 17.25 -16.21 9.54
CA ARG A 179 17.23 -15.63 8.20
C ARG A 179 16.11 -14.61 8.09
N TRP A 180 16.34 -13.54 7.35
CA TRP A 180 15.33 -12.50 7.12
C TRP A 180 15.52 -11.76 5.80
N ILE A 181 14.48 -11.04 5.39
CA ILE A 181 14.51 -10.06 4.31
C ILE A 181 13.97 -8.74 4.88
N ASP A 182 14.73 -7.66 4.71
CA ASP A 182 14.28 -6.31 5.05
C ASP A 182 13.56 -5.68 3.86
N ILE A 183 12.34 -5.18 4.07
CA ILE A 183 11.53 -4.54 3.04
C ILE A 183 11.22 -3.09 3.47
N ASN A 184 11.53 -2.12 2.61
CA ASN A 184 11.20 -0.72 2.80
C ASN A 184 9.95 -0.37 1.97
N PRO A 185 8.78 -0.17 2.61
CA PRO A 185 7.59 0.24 1.88
C PRO A 185 7.64 1.73 1.53
N ILE A 186 7.32 2.05 0.28
CA ILE A 186 7.41 3.39 -0.28
C ILE A 186 6.07 3.73 -0.94
N LEU A 187 5.46 4.82 -0.48
CA LEU A 187 4.26 5.37 -1.08
C LEU A 187 4.62 6.44 -2.11
N ILE A 188 4.14 6.29 -3.35
CA ILE A 188 4.21 7.36 -4.35
C ILE A 188 2.99 8.26 -4.23
N VAL A 189 3.22 9.57 -4.14
CA VAL A 189 2.16 10.59 -4.02
C VAL A 189 2.32 11.69 -5.07
N SER A 190 1.20 12.32 -5.44
CA SER A 190 1.20 13.52 -6.31
C SER A 190 1.68 14.78 -5.59
N GLN A 191 1.58 14.81 -4.27
CA GLN A 191 1.98 15.94 -3.45
C GLN A 191 2.30 15.42 -2.06
N ALA A 192 3.23 16.07 -1.36
CA ALA A 192 3.56 15.69 0.00
C ALA A 192 2.29 15.72 0.85
N THR A 193 2.04 14.66 1.62
CA THR A 193 0.95 14.63 2.58
C THR A 193 1.19 15.77 3.58
N PRO A 194 0.30 16.77 3.67
CA PRO A 194 0.46 17.84 4.62
C PRO A 194 0.58 17.23 6.01
N GLN A 195 1.67 17.52 6.71
CA GLN A 195 1.74 17.23 8.15
C GLN A 195 0.59 18.01 8.78
N VAL A 196 -0.46 17.30 9.18
CA VAL A 196 -1.60 17.93 9.85
C VAL A 196 -1.04 18.52 11.11
N SER A 197 -0.85 19.84 11.11
CA SER A 197 -0.60 20.52 12.37
C SER A 197 -1.83 20.26 13.24
N GLU A 198 -1.58 19.97 14.50
CA GLU A 198 -2.59 19.62 15.51
C GLU A 198 -3.78 20.60 15.71
N PRO A 199 -3.86 21.86 15.20
CA PRO A 199 -5.02 22.68 15.57
C PRO A 199 -6.34 22.30 14.89
N THR A 200 -6.36 21.64 13.73
CA THR A 200 -7.64 21.39 13.00
C THR A 200 -8.50 20.30 13.63
N THR A 201 -7.91 19.27 14.24
CA THR A 201 -8.63 18.23 15.00
C THR A 201 -9.23 18.80 16.28
N LEU A 202 -8.51 19.71 16.95
CA LEU A 202 -9.00 20.46 18.11
C LEU A 202 -10.20 21.35 17.76
N PHE A 203 -10.21 22.01 16.60
CA PHE A 203 -11.35 22.81 16.16
C PHE A 203 -12.58 21.95 15.82
N LEU A 204 -12.39 20.78 15.20
CA LEU A 204 -13.47 19.82 14.93
C LEU A 204 -14.03 19.22 16.23
N LEU A 205 -13.17 18.87 17.17
CA LEU A 205 -13.54 18.36 18.49
C LEU A 205 -14.27 19.44 19.30
N ALA A 206 -13.76 20.67 19.33
CA ALA A 206 -14.40 21.81 19.99
C ALA A 206 -15.76 22.14 19.36
N GLY A 207 -15.88 22.07 18.03
CA GLY A 207 -17.13 22.22 17.30
C GLY A 207 -18.16 21.14 17.68
N ALA A 208 -17.73 19.88 17.75
CA ALA A 208 -18.58 18.76 18.18
C ALA A 208 -19.05 18.91 19.64
N LEU A 209 -18.15 19.30 20.55
CA LEU A 209 -18.48 19.61 21.94
C LEU A 209 -19.48 20.76 22.05
N MET A 210 -19.29 21.86 21.31
CA MET A 210 -20.23 22.99 21.32
C MET A 210 -21.64 22.60 20.85
N LEU A 211 -21.76 21.73 19.84
CA LEU A 211 -23.04 21.21 19.37
C LEU A 211 -23.71 20.30 20.42
N LEU A 212 -22.94 19.51 21.16
CA LEU A 212 -23.43 18.68 22.26
C LEU A 212 -23.88 19.51 23.47
N PHE A 213 -23.15 20.58 23.81
CA PHE A 213 -23.54 21.50 24.89
C PHE A 213 -24.80 22.30 24.55
N ARG A 214 -24.99 22.72 23.29
CA ARG A 214 -26.24 23.38 22.86
C ARG A 214 -27.47 22.47 23.00
N ARG A 215 -27.32 21.16 22.79
CA ARG A 215 -28.42 20.18 22.97
C ARG A 215 -28.83 20.00 24.43
N LYS A 216 -27.90 20.07 25.39
CA LYS A 216 -28.23 19.90 26.82
C LYS A 216 -28.98 21.10 27.42
N ILE A 217 -28.68 22.33 26.97
CA ILE A 217 -29.36 23.54 27.46
C ILE A 217 -30.83 23.59 26.98
N ALA A 218 -31.10 23.15 25.74
CA ALA A 218 -32.45 23.14 25.19
C ALA A 218 -33.41 22.14 25.91
N CYS A 219 -32.88 21.05 26.46
CA CYS A 219 -33.69 20.06 27.18
C CYS A 219 -34.02 20.49 28.63
N HIS A 220 -33.21 21.36 29.24
CA HIS A 220 -33.44 21.84 30.60
C HIS A 220 -34.43 23.02 30.69
N MET A 221 -34.71 23.72 29.59
CA MET A 221 -35.71 24.81 29.56
C MET A 221 -37.16 24.32 29.35
N VAL A 222 -37.41 23.03 29.09
CA VAL A 222 -38.77 22.49 28.87
C VAL A 222 -39.46 22.06 30.17
N THR A 223 -38.76 22.05 31.31
CA THR A 223 -39.34 21.62 32.61
C THR A 223 -39.49 22.73 33.65
N ILE A 224 -39.79 23.97 33.25
CA ILE A 224 -40.38 24.98 34.17
C ILE A 224 -41.39 25.85 33.42
N LYS A 225 -42.58 25.30 33.17
CA LYS A 225 -43.83 26.06 33.17
C LYS A 225 -44.92 25.17 33.78
N ARG A 226 -45.35 25.57 34.97
CA ARG A 226 -46.67 25.22 35.50
C ARG A 226 -47.76 25.84 34.63
#